data_AF-A0ABD0N057-F1
#
_entry.id   AF-A0ABD0N057-F1
#
_cell.length_a   1.000
_cell.length_b   1.000
_cell.length_c   1.000
_cell.angle_alpha   90.00
_cell.angle_beta   90.00
_cell.angle_gamma   90.00
#
_symmetry.space_group_name_H-M   'P 1'
#
loop_
_entity.id
_entity.type
_entity.pdbx_description
1 polymer ?
#
loop_
_entity_poly.entity_id
_entity_poly.type
_entity_poly.pdbx_seq_one_letter_code
_entity_poly.pdbx_strand_id
1 'polypeptide(L)' 'ARDNVYHMECFRCSVCSRHLLPGDEFSLRDEELLCRADHGLLMERASAGSPISPGNIHSNRPLHIP' A
#
# COMPACT_ATOMS: atom_id res chain seq x y z
N ALA A 1 -0.08 9.09 18.49
CA ALA A 1 1.37 9.32 18.37
C ALA A 1 2.07 9.68 19.69
N ARG A 2 1.38 9.72 20.85
CA ARG A 2 1.96 10.21 22.12
C ARG A 2 2.61 9.13 23.00
N ASP A 3 2.62 7.88 22.56
CA ASP A 3 3.18 6.75 23.34
C ASP A 3 4.32 6.01 22.62
N ASN A 4 4.56 6.31 21.33
CA ASN A 4 5.58 5.64 20.53
C ASN A 4 6.76 6.58 20.29
N VAL A 5 7.94 6.19 20.77
CA VAL A 5 9.21 6.91 20.56
C VAL A 5 9.95 6.24 19.41
N TYR A 6 10.24 7.00 18.36
CA TYR A 6 11.01 6.54 17.22
C TYR A 6 12.34 7.27 17.18
N HIS A 7 13.42 6.57 16.82
CA HIS A 7 14.63 7.24 16.39
C HIS A 7 14.33 8.07 15.14
N MET A 8 15.02 9.20 14.96
CA MET A 8 14.88 10.02 13.75
C MET A 8 15.15 9.20 12.48
N GLU A 9 16.09 8.26 12.56
CA GLU A 9 16.39 7.33 11.49
C GLU A 9 15.36 6.22 11.34
N CYS A 10 14.49 5.94 12.31
CA CYS A 10 13.45 4.91 12.20
C CYS A 10 12.09 5.51 11.80
N PHE A 11 11.93 6.83 11.90
CA PHE A 11 10.70 7.52 11.57
C PHE A 11 10.55 7.65 10.04
N ARG A 12 10.11 6.57 9.39
CA ARG A 12 10.03 6.45 7.93
C ARG A 12 8.68 5.87 7.50
N CYS A 13 8.25 6.18 6.28
CA CYS A 13 7.07 5.57 5.68
C CYS A 13 7.26 4.06 5.51
N SER A 14 6.32 3.24 5.96
CA SER A 14 6.34 1.77 5.81
C SER A 14 6.31 1.35 4.32
N VAL A 15 5.68 2.16 3.46
CA VAL A 15 5.53 1.86 2.02
C VAL A 15 6.76 2.27 1.20
N CYS A 16 7.13 3.55 1.25
CA CYS A 16 8.20 4.09 0.41
C CYS A 16 9.54 4.26 1.12
N SER A 17 9.62 3.91 2.41
CA SER A 17 10.84 4.03 3.24
C SER A 17 11.43 5.44 3.35
N ARG A 18 10.70 6.48 2.92
CA ARG A 18 11.11 7.89 3.05
C ARG A 18 11.09 8.31 4.52
N HIS A 19 12.15 8.98 4.98
CA HIS A 19 12.18 9.64 6.29
C HIS A 19 11.13 10.73 6.39
N LEU A 20 10.37 10.70 7.47
CA LEU A 20 9.42 11.74 7.85
C LEU A 20 10.17 12.74 8.74
N LEU A 21 10.23 14.01 8.35
CA LEU A 21 10.97 15.03 9.10
C LEU A 21 10.01 15.94 9.89
N PRO A 22 10.51 16.69 10.89
CA PRO A 22 9.71 17.72 11.55
C PRO A 22 9.15 18.70 10.52
N GLY A 23 7.82 18.82 10.47
CA GLY A 23 7.11 19.64 9.48
C GLY A 23 6.45 18.84 8.35
N ASP A 24 6.81 17.56 8.17
CA ASP A 24 6.10 16.67 7.25
C ASP A 24 4.76 16.21 7.82
N GLU A 25 3.77 16.08 6.93
CA GLU A 25 2.49 15.46 7.23
C GLU A 25 2.60 13.93 7.13
N PHE A 26 2.23 13.23 8.20
CA PHE A 26 2.22 11.77 8.25
C PHE A 26 0.93 11.25 8.90
N SER A 27 0.65 9.97 8.68
CA SER A 27 -0.46 9.24 9.29
C SER A 27 0.07 8.00 9.99
N LEU A 28 -0.44 7.72 11.19
CA LEU A 28 -0.09 6.53 11.97
C LEU A 28 -1.33 5.62 12.06
N ARG A 29 -1.26 4.42 11.48
CA ARG A 29 -2.36 3.46 11.47
C ARG A 29 -1.83 2.09 11.83
N ASP A 30 -2.38 1.47 12.89
CA ASP A 30 -1.95 0.14 13.33
C ASP A 30 -0.42 0.04 13.49
N GLU A 31 0.18 1.06 14.09
CA GLU A 31 1.64 1.21 14.26
C GLU A 31 2.44 1.44 12.97
N GLU A 32 1.80 1.48 11.80
CA GLU A 32 2.43 1.83 10.53
C GLU A 32 2.45 3.34 10.28
N LEU A 33 3.65 3.85 9.98
CA LEU A 33 3.88 5.23 9.56
C LEU A 33 3.69 5.36 8.06
N LEU A 34 2.84 6.28 7.62
CA LEU A 34 2.54 6.53 6.22
C LEU A 34 2.79 8.00 5.90
N CYS A 35 3.50 8.27 4.80
CA CYS A 35 3.63 9.62 4.28
C CYS A 35 2.32 10.07 3.63
N ARG A 36 2.13 11.38 3.45
CA ARG A 36 0.95 11.96 2.79
C ARG A 36 0.58 11.29 1.45
N ALA A 37 1.59 10.94 0.64
CA ALA A 37 1.37 10.34 -0.68
C ALA A 37 0.80 8.92 -0.58
N ASP A 38 1.39 8.08 0.27
CA ASP A 38 0.96 6.68 0.42
C ASP A 38 -0.31 6.55 1.27
N HIS A 39 -0.55 7.48 2.18
CA HIS A 39 -1.75 7.50 3.01
C HIS A 39 -3.04 7.54 2.17
N GLY A 40 -3.10 8.40 1.15
CA GLY A 40 -4.27 8.51 0.26
C GLY A 40 -4.50 7.24 -0.59
N LEU A 41 -3.42 6.66 -1.12
CA LEU A 41 -3.47 5.46 -1.95
C LEU A 41 -3.94 4.23 -1.15
N LEU A 42 -3.54 4.11 0.12
CA LEU A 42 -3.95 3.00 0.96
C LEU A 42 -5.40 3.15 1.44
N MET A 43 -5.88 4.38 1.68
CA MET A 43 -7.26 4.67 2.04
C MET A 43 -8.24 4.28 0.91
N GLU A 44 -7.84 4.54 -0.35
CA GLU A 44 -8.64 4.20 -1.53
C GLU A 44 -8.72 2.67 -1.72
N ARG A 45 -7.62 1.95 -1.49
CA ARG A 45 -7.57 0.47 -1.51
C ARG A 45 -8.33 -0.19 -0.36
N ALA A 46 -8.40 0.43 0.82
CA ALA A 46 -9.17 -0.08 1.95
C ALA A 46 -10.69 0.09 1.74
N SER A 47 -11.09 1.07 0.93
CA SER A 47 -12.50 1.32 0.57
C SER A 47 -12.94 0.52 -0.67
N ALA A 48 -11.98 0.09 -1.50
CA ALA A 48 -12.20 -0.80 -2.64
C ALA A 48 -12.19 -2.28 -2.21
N GLY A 49 -13.08 -2.64 -1.30
CA GLY A 49 -13.46 -4.04 -1.10
C GLY A 49 -14.24 -4.55 -2.32
N SER A 50 -13.55 -4.89 -3.41
CA SER A 50 -14.02 -5.79 -4.49
C SER A 50 -12.93 -5.96 -5.55
N PRO A 51 -12.25 -7.12 -5.67
CA PRO A 51 -11.68 -7.51 -6.94
C PRO A 51 -12.87 -7.83 -7.86
N ILE A 52 -13.26 -6.90 -8.73
CA ILE A 52 -14.05 -7.31 -9.89
C ILE A 52 -13.06 -8.06 -10.78
N SER A 53 -12.96 -9.37 -10.57
CA SER A 53 -12.43 -10.28 -11.56
C SER A 53 -13.34 -10.24 -12.78
N PRO A 54 -12.90 -9.81 -13.97
CA PRO A 54 -13.57 -10.27 -15.17
C PRO A 54 -13.17 -11.74 -15.36
N GLY A 55 -14.05 -12.63 -14.90
CA GLY A 55 -13.94 -14.05 -15.16
C GLY A 55 -13.85 -14.34 -16.66
N ASN A 56 -12.83 -15.10 -17.03
CA ASN A 56 -12.95 -16.32 -17.80
C ASN A 56 -13.90 -16.32 -19.03
N ILE A 57 -13.34 -16.29 -20.25
CA ILE A 57 -13.97 -16.90 -21.42
C ILE A 57 -13.00 -17.91 -22.05
N HIS A 58 -13.45 -19.16 -22.02
CA HIS A 58 -12.81 -20.36 -22.53
C HIS A 58 -12.62 -20.40 -24.06
N SER A 59 -11.80 -21.38 -24.46
CA SER A 59 -11.73 -22.06 -25.77
C SER A 59 -10.91 -21.31 -26.84
N ASN A 60 -9.92 -21.91 -27.50
CA ASN A 60 -10.08 -23.17 -28.24
C ASN A 60 -8.74 -23.73 -28.80
N ARG A 61 -8.55 -25.05 -28.62
CA ARG A 61 -7.99 -26.01 -29.61
C ARG A 61 -6.46 -26.17 -29.82
N PRO A 62 -6.04 -27.32 -30.42
CA PRO A 62 -5.05 -28.22 -29.82
C PRO A 62 -3.79 -28.42 -30.70
N LEU A 63 -2.84 -29.13 -30.13
CA LEU A 63 -1.61 -29.68 -30.73
C LEU A 63 -1.76 -30.10 -32.21
N HIS A 64 -0.82 -29.66 -33.05
CA HIS A 64 -0.59 -30.24 -34.38
C HIS A 64 0.91 -30.56 -34.56
N ILE A 65 1.17 -31.87 -34.60
CA ILE A 65 2.38 -32.59 -35.02
C ILE A 65 2.20 -32.86 -36.53
N PRO A 66 3.23 -32.76 -37.39
CA PRO A 66 4.13 -33.91 -37.64
C PRO A 66 5.60 -33.67 -37.31
#